data_AF-A0A4Q3URU2-F1
#
_entry.id   AF-A0A4Q3URU2-F1
#
_cell.length_a   1.000
_cell.length_b   1.000
_cell.length_c   1.000
_cell.angle_alpha   90.00
_cell.angle_beta   90.00
_cell.angle_gamma   90.00
#
_symmetry.space_group_name_H-M   'P 1'
#
loop_
_entity.id
_entity.type
_entity.pdbx_description
1 polymer ?
#
loop_
_entity_poly.entity_id
_entity_poly.type
_entity_poly.pdbx_seq_one_letter_code
_entity_poly.pdbx_strand_id
1 'polypeptide(L)'
;MKLEERAQIAWAVLSYAASHRQTLEYITLAKLTGMAPSGIGGLLDCIHIYCQRNDLPALSVLVVQRGTGQPGVGFTATENVLAETAKVFAYPWIDSELPSSDALRRSELTLESLTPTRQRLVRHLRTHPGQSAKEIAELLYPNAPYQQQVNGELNALISLGFAHREESGGRYRYWTEANE
;
A
#
# COMPACT_ATOMS: atom_id res chain seq x y z
N MET A 1 3.54 -14.67 -21.06
CA MET A 1 3.12 -13.48 -20.29
C MET A 1 3.57 -13.68 -18.85
N LYS A 2 4.48 -12.81 -18.39
CA LYS A 2 5.00 -12.78 -17.01
C LYS A 2 3.91 -12.30 -16.06
N LEU A 3 4.09 -12.54 -14.76
CA LEU A 3 3.10 -12.23 -13.73
C LEU A 3 2.77 -10.72 -13.69
N GLU A 4 3.80 -9.88 -13.82
CA GLU A 4 3.69 -8.43 -13.78
C GLU A 4 2.92 -7.84 -14.97
N GLU A 5 3.06 -8.43 -16.16
CA GLU A 5 2.26 -8.06 -17.34
C GLU A 5 0.78 -8.40 -17.12
N ARG A 6 0.50 -9.52 -16.44
CA ARG A 6 -0.88 -9.89 -16.05
C ARG A 6 -1.44 -8.95 -14.99
N ALA A 7 -0.60 -8.53 -14.03
CA ALA A 7 -0.97 -7.56 -13.02
C ALA A 7 -1.33 -6.21 -13.66
N GLN A 8 -0.65 -5.80 -14.73
CA GLN A 8 -1.01 -4.60 -15.48
C GLN A 8 -2.38 -4.71 -16.15
N ILE A 9 -2.72 -5.88 -16.73
CA ILE A 9 -4.06 -6.14 -17.26
C ILE A 9 -5.10 -6.10 -16.14
N ALA A 10 -4.84 -6.74 -15.01
CA ALA A 10 -5.74 -6.72 -13.86
C ALA A 10 -5.91 -5.32 -13.27
N TRP A 11 -4.86 -4.50 -13.26
CA TRP A 11 -4.94 -3.10 -12.85
C TRP A 11 -5.98 -2.34 -13.67
N ALA A 12 -5.94 -2.46 -15.01
CA ALA A 12 -6.91 -1.81 -15.88
C ALA A 12 -8.34 -2.28 -15.60
N VAL A 13 -8.54 -3.60 -15.45
CA VAL A 13 -9.85 -4.19 -15.10
C VAL A 13 -10.37 -3.68 -13.76
N LEU A 14 -9.53 -3.67 -12.73
CA LEU A 14 -9.91 -3.23 -11.39
C LEU A 14 -10.11 -1.71 -11.31
N SER A 15 -9.32 -0.92 -12.01
CA SER A 15 -9.48 0.53 -12.13
C SER A 15 -10.82 0.89 -12.77
N TYR A 16 -11.20 0.16 -13.82
CA TYR A 16 -12.52 0.30 -14.44
C TYR A 16 -13.64 -0.09 -13.47
N ALA A 17 -13.52 -1.23 -12.78
CA ALA A 17 -14.50 -1.67 -11.78
C ALA A 17 -14.64 -0.66 -10.62
N ALA A 18 -13.54 -0.12 -10.12
CA ALA A 18 -13.51 0.89 -9.08
C ALA A 18 -14.30 2.14 -9.47
N SER A 19 -14.11 2.61 -10.70
CA SER A 19 -14.77 3.80 -11.24
C SER A 19 -16.28 3.62 -11.42
N HIS A 20 -16.74 2.37 -11.50
CA HIS A 20 -18.16 2.00 -11.57
C HIS A 20 -18.71 1.48 -10.23
N ARG A 21 -17.91 1.58 -9.15
CA ARG A 21 -18.27 1.09 -7.81
C ARG A 21 -18.62 -0.40 -7.77
N GLN A 22 -17.90 -1.20 -8.54
CA GLN A 22 -18.12 -2.64 -8.67
C GLN A 22 -17.03 -3.42 -7.94
N THR A 23 -17.42 -4.54 -7.34
CA THR A 23 -16.51 -5.59 -6.86
C THR A 23 -16.52 -6.75 -7.86
N LEU A 24 -15.42 -7.50 -7.91
CA LEU A 24 -15.27 -8.65 -8.79
C LEU A 24 -15.01 -9.90 -7.98
N GLU A 25 -15.65 -11.00 -8.35
CA GLU A 25 -15.29 -12.29 -7.80
C GLU A 25 -13.92 -12.74 -8.33
N TYR A 26 -13.13 -13.44 -7.51
CA TYR A 26 -11.85 -14.03 -7.93
C TYR A 26 -11.94 -14.81 -9.26
N ILE A 27 -13.03 -15.57 -9.45
CA ILE A 27 -13.23 -16.36 -10.68
C ILE A 27 -13.49 -15.46 -11.91
N THR A 28 -14.16 -14.33 -11.72
CA THR A 28 -14.42 -13.36 -12.79
C THR A 28 -13.13 -12.67 -13.19
N LEU A 29 -12.35 -12.21 -12.21
CA LEU A 29 -11.04 -11.63 -12.48
C LEU A 29 -10.13 -12.61 -13.21
N ALA A 30 -10.08 -13.87 -12.78
CA ALA A 30 -9.31 -14.93 -13.43
C ALA A 30 -9.66 -15.12 -14.91
N LYS A 31 -10.95 -15.09 -15.25
CA LYS A 31 -11.42 -15.16 -16.64
C LYS A 31 -10.98 -13.94 -17.44
N LEU A 32 -11.14 -12.73 -16.89
CA LEU A 32 -10.79 -11.48 -17.56
C LEU A 32 -9.28 -11.34 -17.80
N THR A 33 -8.44 -11.90 -16.93
CA THR A 33 -6.98 -11.85 -17.05
C THR A 33 -6.38 -13.10 -17.72
N GLY A 34 -7.22 -14.04 -18.15
CA GLY A 34 -6.80 -15.31 -18.76
C GLY A 34 -5.91 -16.17 -17.86
N MET A 35 -6.16 -16.16 -16.54
CA MET A 35 -5.38 -16.89 -15.53
C MET A 35 -6.20 -18.02 -14.88
N ALA A 36 -5.49 -19.04 -14.38
CA ALA A 36 -6.08 -19.98 -13.45
C ALA A 36 -6.38 -19.28 -12.10
N PRO A 37 -7.46 -19.63 -11.39
CA PRO A 37 -7.80 -19.02 -10.10
C PRO A 37 -6.68 -19.08 -9.05
N SER A 38 -5.88 -20.16 -9.04
CA SER A 38 -4.75 -20.34 -8.13
C SER A 38 -3.63 -19.30 -8.33
N GLY A 39 -3.52 -18.69 -9.51
CA GLY A 39 -2.50 -17.69 -9.81
C GLY A 39 -2.90 -16.26 -9.45
N ILE A 40 -4.15 -16.03 -9.04
CA ILE A 40 -4.67 -14.66 -8.81
C ILE A 40 -4.06 -14.01 -7.58
N GLY A 41 -3.81 -14.75 -6.50
CA GLY A 41 -3.14 -14.20 -5.30
C GLY A 41 -1.80 -13.58 -5.66
N GLY A 42 -0.99 -14.32 -6.45
CA GLY A 42 0.29 -13.86 -6.96
C GLY A 42 0.23 -12.50 -7.65
N LEU A 43 -0.79 -12.33 -8.50
CA LEU A 43 -1.07 -11.12 -9.28
C LEU A 43 -1.59 -9.97 -8.41
N LEU A 44 -2.49 -10.25 -7.47
CA LEU A 44 -3.06 -9.23 -6.58
C LEU A 44 -2.01 -8.67 -5.63
N ASP A 45 -1.06 -9.50 -5.20
CA ASP A 45 0.04 -9.04 -4.38
C ASP A 45 0.95 -8.06 -5.12
N CYS A 46 1.19 -8.23 -6.44
CA CYS A 46 1.91 -7.24 -7.23
C CYS A 46 1.24 -5.87 -7.18
N ILE A 47 -0.07 -5.85 -7.37
CA ILE A 47 -0.89 -4.63 -7.31
C ILE A 47 -0.88 -4.07 -5.89
N HIS A 48 -1.06 -4.92 -4.88
CA HIS A 48 -1.10 -4.54 -3.48
C HIS A 48 0.21 -3.87 -3.03
N ILE A 49 1.35 -4.50 -3.33
CA ILE A 49 2.68 -3.96 -3.04
C ILE A 49 2.87 -2.61 -3.74
N TYR A 50 2.43 -2.49 -5.00
CA TYR A 50 2.53 -1.21 -5.71
C TYR A 50 1.65 -0.13 -5.08
N CYS A 51 0.38 -0.44 -4.74
CA CYS A 51 -0.50 0.49 -4.05
C CYS A 51 0.11 0.96 -2.72
N GLN A 52 0.66 0.03 -1.95
CA GLN A 52 1.36 0.31 -0.70
C GLN A 52 2.59 1.22 -0.88
N ARG A 53 3.44 0.96 -1.89
CA ARG A 53 4.61 1.79 -2.20
C ARG A 53 4.26 3.24 -2.52
N ASN A 54 3.11 3.45 -3.18
CA ASN A 54 2.69 4.72 -3.75
C ASN A 54 1.54 5.40 -3.00
N ASP A 55 1.18 4.91 -1.80
CA ASP A 55 0.07 5.45 -1.00
C ASP A 55 -1.29 5.47 -1.68
N LEU A 56 -1.49 4.50 -2.57
CA LEU A 56 -2.75 4.34 -3.24
C LEU A 56 -3.68 3.48 -2.39
N PRO A 57 -4.99 3.76 -2.40
CA PRO A 57 -5.97 2.86 -1.80
C PRO A 57 -5.81 1.44 -2.33
N ALA A 58 -6.02 0.45 -1.47
CA ALA A 58 -5.73 -0.95 -1.80
C ALA A 58 -6.69 -1.49 -2.85
N LEU A 59 -6.36 -1.34 -4.14
CA LEU A 59 -7.23 -1.70 -5.26
C LEU A 59 -7.68 -3.17 -5.23
N SER A 60 -6.85 -4.05 -4.68
CA SER A 60 -7.16 -5.48 -4.49
C SER A 60 -8.33 -5.75 -3.53
N VAL A 61 -8.78 -4.76 -2.73
CA VAL A 61 -9.96 -4.87 -1.86
C VAL A 61 -11.25 -5.15 -2.65
N LEU A 62 -11.26 -4.78 -3.94
CA LEU A 62 -12.42 -5.02 -4.82
C LEU A 62 -12.58 -6.48 -5.23
N VAL A 63 -11.59 -7.33 -4.95
CA VAL A 63 -11.62 -8.74 -5.34
C VAL A 63 -12.13 -9.57 -4.17
N VAL A 64 -13.33 -10.11 -4.33
CA VAL A 64 -14.09 -10.72 -3.24
C VAL A 64 -14.37 -12.19 -3.49
N GLN A 65 -14.58 -12.93 -2.41
CA GLN A 65 -15.07 -14.30 -2.46
C GLN A 65 -16.55 -14.31 -2.86
N ARG A 66 -16.91 -15.30 -3.67
CA ARG A 66 -18.30 -15.56 -4.04
C ARG A 66 -19.13 -15.88 -2.79
N GLY A 67 -20.29 -15.26 -2.68
CA GLY A 67 -21.26 -15.50 -1.60
C GLY A 67 -21.03 -14.66 -0.34
N THR A 68 -19.79 -14.39 0.06
CA THR A 68 -19.52 -13.54 1.26
C THR A 68 -19.41 -12.07 0.91
N GLY A 69 -18.96 -11.72 -0.30
CA GLY A 69 -18.69 -10.34 -0.69
C GLY A 69 -17.49 -9.73 0.04
N GLN A 70 -16.69 -10.54 0.72
CA GLN A 70 -15.49 -10.12 1.45
C GLN A 70 -14.23 -10.49 0.67
N PRO A 71 -13.12 -9.72 0.79
CA PRO A 71 -11.82 -10.12 0.28
C PRO A 71 -11.37 -11.48 0.80
N GLY A 72 -10.49 -12.15 0.06
CA GLY A 72 -9.92 -13.42 0.50
C GLY A 72 -9.02 -13.27 1.73
N VAL A 73 -8.77 -14.39 2.43
CA VAL A 73 -7.98 -14.41 3.68
C VAL A 73 -6.55 -13.86 3.55
N GLY A 74 -6.00 -13.79 2.33
CA GLY A 74 -4.69 -13.20 2.07
C GLY A 74 -4.69 -11.68 1.93
N PHE A 75 -5.85 -11.01 1.99
CA PHE A 75 -5.92 -9.55 1.95
C PHE A 75 -5.62 -8.97 3.33
N THR A 76 -4.48 -8.28 3.45
CA THR A 76 -3.96 -7.75 4.73
C THR A 76 -3.79 -6.24 4.75
N ALA A 77 -4.29 -5.53 3.73
CA ALA A 77 -4.07 -4.09 3.59
C ALA A 77 -4.72 -3.26 4.71
N THR A 78 -5.78 -3.77 5.33
CA THR A 78 -6.62 -3.06 6.30
C THR A 78 -7.50 -4.04 7.04
N GLU A 79 -7.85 -3.70 8.29
CA GLU A 79 -8.90 -4.38 9.04
C GLU A 79 -10.30 -3.85 8.69
N ASN A 80 -10.40 -2.60 8.24
CA ASN A 80 -11.66 -1.96 7.86
C ASN A 80 -11.86 -1.98 6.33
N VAL A 81 -12.34 -3.12 5.83
CA VAL A 81 -12.61 -3.37 4.41
C VAL A 81 -13.58 -2.37 3.80
N LEU A 82 -14.63 -1.97 4.55
CA LEU A 82 -15.65 -1.03 4.05
C LEU A 82 -15.06 0.36 3.83
N ALA A 83 -14.30 0.86 4.80
CA ALA A 83 -13.65 2.17 4.68
C ALA A 83 -12.65 2.19 3.52
N GLU A 84 -11.88 1.12 3.34
CA GLU A 84 -10.90 1.04 2.26
C GLU A 84 -11.57 0.91 0.88
N THR A 85 -12.62 0.12 0.77
CA THR A 85 -13.46 0.04 -0.44
C THR A 85 -13.99 1.43 -0.81
N ALA A 86 -14.46 2.21 0.16
CA ALA A 86 -14.93 3.58 -0.07
C ALA A 86 -13.80 4.50 -0.58
N LYS A 87 -12.58 4.39 -0.04
CA LYS A 87 -11.41 5.13 -0.56
C LYS A 87 -11.08 4.73 -1.99
N VAL A 88 -11.07 3.43 -2.28
CA VAL A 88 -10.83 2.93 -3.64
C VAL A 88 -11.88 3.49 -4.60
N PHE A 89 -13.17 3.48 -4.26
CA PHE A 89 -14.21 4.05 -5.13
C PHE A 89 -14.14 5.58 -5.27
N ALA A 90 -13.56 6.30 -4.31
CA ALA A 90 -13.40 7.75 -4.37
C ALA A 90 -12.15 8.19 -5.16
N TYR A 91 -11.17 7.29 -5.34
CA TYR A 91 -9.91 7.60 -6.00
C TYR A 91 -10.08 7.64 -7.54
N PRO A 92 -9.49 8.64 -8.25
CA PRO A 92 -9.68 8.82 -9.69
C PRO A 92 -8.79 7.87 -10.51
N TRP A 93 -9.13 6.57 -10.52
CA TRP A 93 -8.30 5.54 -11.15
C TRP A 93 -8.12 5.69 -12.67
N ILE A 94 -9.15 6.14 -13.39
CA ILE A 94 -9.09 6.31 -14.86
C ILE A 94 -8.15 7.44 -15.26
N ASP A 95 -8.06 8.48 -14.44
CA ASP A 95 -7.18 9.62 -14.67
C ASP A 95 -5.77 9.39 -14.13
N SER A 96 -5.56 8.30 -13.39
CA SER A 96 -4.25 7.92 -12.84
C SER A 96 -3.41 7.18 -13.87
N GLU A 97 -2.10 7.37 -13.79
CA GLU A 97 -1.16 6.70 -14.68
C GLU A 97 -1.23 5.16 -14.49
N LEU A 98 -1.36 4.43 -15.60
CA LEU A 98 -1.27 2.97 -15.58
C LEU A 98 0.18 2.58 -15.26
N PRO A 99 0.45 1.88 -14.14
CA PRO A 99 1.80 1.46 -13.83
C PRO A 99 2.36 0.56 -14.92
N SER A 100 3.66 0.70 -15.21
CA SER A 100 4.36 -0.21 -16.10
C SER A 100 4.45 -1.61 -15.48
N SER A 101 4.62 -2.65 -16.31
CA SER A 101 4.84 -4.01 -15.80
C SER A 101 6.05 -4.08 -14.87
N ASP A 102 7.12 -3.32 -15.13
CA ASP A 102 8.28 -3.29 -14.24
C ASP A 102 7.97 -2.64 -12.89
N ALA A 103 7.11 -1.62 -12.84
CA ALA A 103 6.66 -1.03 -11.59
C ALA A 103 5.79 -2.00 -10.76
N LEU A 104 5.04 -2.88 -11.44
CA LEU A 104 4.26 -3.97 -10.84
C LEU A 104 5.08 -5.25 -10.59
N ARG A 105 6.39 -5.23 -10.82
CA ARG A 105 7.24 -6.38 -10.52
C ARG A 105 7.16 -6.67 -9.02
N ARG A 106 6.88 -7.94 -8.71
CA ARG A 106 6.87 -8.45 -7.33
C ARG A 106 8.28 -8.49 -6.76
N SER A 107 8.78 -7.34 -6.34
CA SER A 107 9.93 -7.22 -5.46
C SER A 107 9.44 -7.05 -4.03
N GLU A 108 10.21 -7.49 -3.04
CA GLU A 108 9.99 -7.07 -1.65
C GLU A 108 10.00 -5.54 -1.56
N LEU A 109 9.16 -4.99 -0.69
CA LEU A 109 9.29 -3.61 -0.27
C LEU A 109 10.69 -3.46 0.36
N THR A 110 11.62 -2.89 -0.39
CA THR A 110 12.93 -2.50 0.10
C THR A 110 12.92 -1.02 0.43
N LEU A 111 13.86 -0.59 1.27
CA LEU A 111 14.03 0.83 1.57
C LEU A 111 14.11 1.67 0.28
N GLU A 112 14.83 1.17 -0.73
CA GLU A 112 15.03 1.87 -2.00
C GLU A 112 13.78 1.94 -2.89
N SER A 113 12.74 1.18 -2.56
CA SER A 113 11.44 1.22 -3.25
C SER A 113 10.47 2.27 -2.68
N LEU A 114 10.81 2.90 -1.56
CA LEU A 114 9.98 3.93 -0.91
C LEU A 114 10.18 5.32 -1.53
N THR A 115 9.24 6.23 -1.31
CA THR A 115 9.39 7.64 -1.68
C THR A 115 10.63 8.26 -1.00
N PRO A 116 11.27 9.29 -1.59
CA PRO A 116 12.46 9.92 -0.98
C PRO A 116 12.23 10.43 0.45
N THR A 117 11.02 10.93 0.73
CA THR A 117 10.57 11.37 2.06
C THR A 117 10.64 10.22 3.07
N ARG A 118 10.11 9.05 2.69
CA ARG A 118 10.11 7.84 3.53
C ARG A 118 11.49 7.25 3.71
N GLN A 119 12.28 7.21 2.63
CA GLN A 119 13.67 6.79 2.71
C GLN A 119 14.44 7.62 3.73
N ARG A 120 14.26 8.94 3.72
CA ARG A 120 14.89 9.85 4.68
C ARG A 120 14.43 9.57 6.11
N LEU A 121 13.12 9.37 6.33
CA LEU A 121 12.57 9.03 7.65
C LEU A 121 13.11 7.71 8.20
N VAL A 122 13.14 6.64 7.40
CA VAL A 122 13.69 5.35 7.81
C VAL A 122 15.18 5.47 8.14
N ARG A 123 15.97 6.13 7.29
CA ARG A 123 17.41 6.36 7.55
C ARG A 123 17.62 7.17 8.84
N HIS A 124 16.77 8.17 9.08
CA HIS A 124 16.82 8.98 10.30
C HIS A 124 16.52 8.15 11.55
N LEU A 125 15.42 7.41 11.55
CA LEU A 125 15.01 6.55 12.67
C LEU A 125 16.03 5.45 13.01
N ARG A 126 16.77 4.95 12.01
CA ARG A 126 17.90 4.03 12.24
C ARG A 126 19.01 4.64 13.09
N THR A 127 19.28 5.93 12.88
CA THR A 127 20.34 6.67 13.59
C THR A 127 19.86 7.32 14.90
N HIS A 128 18.57 7.63 14.99
CA HIS A 128 17.95 8.32 16.13
C HIS A 128 16.63 7.64 16.54
N PRO A 129 16.68 6.41 17.06
CA PRO A 129 15.48 5.69 17.49
C PRO A 129 14.86 6.32 18.75
N GLY A 130 13.58 6.08 18.96
CA GLY A 130 12.86 6.51 20.17
C GLY A 130 12.40 7.97 20.16
N GLN A 131 12.52 8.67 19.04
CA GLN A 131 12.04 10.04 18.89
C GLN A 131 10.53 10.09 18.64
N SER A 132 9.91 11.18 19.08
CA SER A 132 8.52 11.50 18.75
C SER A 132 8.40 12.12 17.36
N ALA A 133 7.20 12.04 16.77
CA ALA A 133 6.94 12.64 15.46
C ALA A 133 7.24 14.15 15.42
N LYS A 134 7.03 14.86 16.55
CA LYS A 134 7.34 16.29 16.67
C LYS A 134 8.85 16.55 16.57
N GLU A 135 9.67 15.80 17.30
CA GLU A 135 11.13 15.93 17.27
C GLU A 135 11.70 15.61 15.87
N ILE A 136 11.16 14.58 15.22
CA ILE A 136 11.52 14.20 13.85
C ILE A 136 11.13 15.32 12.86
N ALA A 137 9.93 15.88 13.01
CA ALA A 137 9.42 16.94 12.16
C ALA A 137 10.24 18.23 12.27
N GLU A 138 10.54 18.67 13.49
CA GLU A 138 11.34 19.87 13.74
C GLU A 138 12.76 19.76 13.18
N LEU A 139 13.35 18.55 13.21
CA LEU A 139 14.72 18.32 12.79
C LEU A 139 14.87 18.08 11.28
N LEU A 140 13.96 17.31 10.66
CA LEU A 140 14.05 16.98 9.24
C LEU A 140 13.33 17.98 8.33
N TYR A 141 12.33 18.69 8.86
CA TYR A 141 11.44 19.56 8.10
C TYR A 141 11.18 20.87 8.85
N PRO A 142 12.14 21.83 8.81
CA PRO A 142 12.01 23.09 9.54
C PRO A 142 10.85 23.98 9.06
N ASN A 143 10.26 23.68 7.90
CA ASN A 143 9.11 24.39 7.37
C ASN A 143 7.80 23.79 7.89
N ALA A 144 6.99 24.61 8.58
CA ALA A 144 5.72 24.26 9.21
C ALA A 144 4.74 23.38 8.40
N PRO A 145 4.51 23.57 7.07
CA PRO A 145 3.57 22.72 6.33
C PRO A 145 3.99 21.25 6.25
N TYR A 146 5.28 20.94 6.29
CA TYR A 146 5.77 19.57 6.22
C TYR A 146 5.67 18.83 7.57
N GLN A 147 5.63 19.56 8.68
CA GLN A 147 5.51 18.97 10.02
C GLN A 147 4.18 18.22 10.21
N GLN A 148 3.11 18.68 9.55
CA GLN A 148 1.81 18.03 9.57
C GLN A 148 1.79 16.70 8.80
N GLN A 149 2.69 16.53 7.83
CA GLN A 149 2.76 15.32 6.98
C GLN A 149 3.55 14.19 7.65
N VAL A 150 4.50 14.50 8.54
CA VAL A 150 5.38 13.51 9.19
C VAL A 150 4.61 12.41 9.91
N ASN A 151 3.52 12.75 10.59
CA ASN A 151 2.67 11.75 11.24
C ASN A 151 2.04 10.77 10.23
N GLY A 152 1.58 11.26 9.09
CA GLY A 152 1.03 10.42 8.02
C GLY A 152 2.10 9.48 7.45
N GLU A 153 3.29 10.01 7.18
CA GLU A 153 4.41 9.22 6.66
C GLU A 153 4.92 8.17 7.64
N LEU A 154 5.01 8.50 8.94
CA LEU A 154 5.40 7.54 9.97
C LEU A 154 4.36 6.42 10.12
N ASN A 155 3.07 6.74 10.07
CA ASN A 155 2.02 5.72 10.09
C ASN A 155 2.10 4.81 8.86
N ALA A 156 2.36 5.37 7.68
CA ALA A 156 2.56 4.57 6.48
C ALA A 156 3.79 3.65 6.60
N LEU A 157 4.92 4.16 7.10
CA LEU A 157 6.12 3.34 7.35
C LEU A 157 5.86 2.18 8.32
N ILE A 158 5.01 2.37 9.33
CA ILE A 158 4.58 1.29 10.23
C ILE A 158 3.74 0.26 9.48
N SER A 159 2.75 0.70 8.68
CA SER A 159 1.95 -0.21 7.86
C SER A 159 2.78 -0.99 6.83
N LEU A 160 3.90 -0.41 6.38
CA LEU A 160 4.84 -1.04 5.45
C LEU A 160 5.89 -1.91 6.16
N GLY A 161 5.89 -2.01 7.49
CA GLY A 161 6.85 -2.80 8.26
C GLY A 161 8.27 -2.22 8.34
N PHE A 162 8.47 -0.94 7.98
CA PHE A 162 9.78 -0.27 8.08
C PHE A 162 10.01 0.43 9.40
N ALA A 163 8.96 0.65 10.20
CA ALA A 163 9.03 1.33 11.47
C ALA A 163 8.05 0.72 12.47
N HIS A 164 8.31 0.98 13.75
CA HIS A 164 7.46 0.58 14.86
C HIS A 164 7.15 1.80 15.72
N ARG A 165 6.10 1.69 16.55
CA ARG A 165 5.77 2.70 17.55
C ARG A 165 5.51 2.08 18.92
N GLU A 166 5.87 2.80 19.97
CA GLU A 166 5.59 2.50 21.38
C GLU A 166 5.01 3.75 22.02
N GLU A 167 4.05 3.54 22.90
CA GLU A 167 3.52 4.62 23.72
C GLU A 167 4.29 4.72 25.03
N SER A 168 4.92 5.87 25.27
CA SER A 168 5.66 6.14 26.50
C SER A 168 5.26 7.50 27.04
N GLY A 169 4.61 7.52 28.22
CA GLY A 169 4.19 8.75 28.89
C GLY A 169 3.17 9.58 28.09
N GLY A 170 2.26 8.94 27.35
CA GLY A 170 1.25 9.61 26.53
C GLY A 170 1.78 10.21 25.21
N ARG A 171 2.97 9.79 24.77
CA ARG A 171 3.53 10.15 23.45
C ARG A 171 4.02 8.91 22.72
N TYR A 172 3.80 8.89 21.40
CA TYR A 172 4.38 7.84 20.55
C TYR A 172 5.85 8.11 20.26
N ARG A 173 6.65 7.08 20.40
CA ARG A 173 8.07 7.03 20.02
C ARG A 173 8.25 6.04 18.88
N TYR A 174 9.09 6.39 17.91
CA TYR A 174 9.28 5.62 16.68
C TYR A 174 10.70 5.07 16.59
N TRP A 175 10.86 3.86 16.07
CA TRP A 175 12.16 3.27 15.74
C TRP A 175 12.01 2.30 14.56
N THR A 176 13.13 1.84 14.03
CA THR A 176 13.18 0.75 13.04
C THR A 176 13.94 -0.42 13.65
N GLU A 177 13.66 -1.64 13.24
CA GLU A 177 14.60 -2.73 13.48
C GLU A 177 15.93 -2.40 12.77
N ALA A 178 17.03 -2.49 13.52
CA ALA A 178 18.34 -2.52 12.88
C ALA A 178 18.41 -3.85 12.15
N ASN A 179 18.64 -3.83 10.83
CA ASN A 179 19.03 -5.05 10.13
C ASN A 179 20.29 -5.57 10.85
N GLU A 180 20.18 -6.73 11.51
CA GLU A 180 21.34 -7.55 11.87
C GLU A 180 22.16 -7.88 10.62
#